data_AF-A0A416YGI9-F1
#
_entry.id   AF-A0A416YGI9-F1
#
_cell.length_a   1.000
_cell.length_b   1.000
_cell.length_c   1.000
_cell.angle_alpha   90.00
_cell.angle_beta   90.00
_cell.angle_gamma   90.00
#
_symmetry.space_group_name_H-M   'P 1'
#
loop_
_entity.id
_entity.type
_entity.pdbx_description
1 polymer ?
#
loop_
_entity_poly.entity_id
_entity_poly.type
_entity_poly.pdbx_seq_one_letter_code
_entity_poly.pdbx_strand_id
1 'polypeptide(L)'
;KQDSLSISDAARGFSKQSIAALIDKNANISNSELAYYFANYNNSSAILDAINFGENVSCGYNSDFKEYGVISFDLNGSRQVVPNYAVPKMNTSTMSGICAANNSLVLSNKSYYSWTTSSGGKYTWTVNNGRIGWAASESLLAENTNQKGTNYKWEMRKASNILSDLAQGKSVWGYLYSNEEVLSVCEKVGISPGFFSIDAGAGKHTYLLQESGKTINVDAKIKQLNDINWIEIGFKEGDTFSVYGKEYAIDSSGHINVSAEDEFTSTEIKYPSRSI
;
A
#
# COMPACT_ATOMS: atom_id res chain seq x y z
N LYS A 1 19.43 -14.92 -8.89
CA LYS A 1 18.79 -16.21 -9.25
C LYS A 1 17.65 -15.84 -10.19
N GLN A 2 17.69 -16.28 -11.44
CA GLN A 2 16.79 -15.83 -12.49
C GLN A 2 15.51 -16.66 -12.41
N ASP A 3 14.44 -16.07 -11.89
CA ASP A 3 13.15 -16.73 -11.74
C ASP A 3 12.54 -16.98 -13.12
N SER A 4 12.15 -18.24 -13.35
CA SER A 4 11.62 -18.71 -14.63
C SER A 4 10.21 -18.16 -14.85
N LEU A 5 10.10 -17.07 -15.60
CA LEU A 5 8.84 -16.51 -16.08
C LEU A 5 8.46 -17.20 -17.40
N SER A 6 7.41 -18.03 -17.41
CA SER A 6 6.94 -18.72 -18.62
C SER A 6 5.69 -18.05 -19.21
N ILE A 7 5.78 -17.67 -20.49
CA ILE A 7 4.64 -17.30 -21.33
C ILE A 7 3.83 -18.58 -21.66
N SER A 8 2.49 -18.49 -21.67
CA SER A 8 1.60 -19.61 -21.98
C SER A 8 1.82 -20.15 -23.40
N ASP A 9 1.62 -21.46 -23.61
CA ASP A 9 1.84 -22.11 -24.92
C ASP A 9 0.90 -21.59 -26.02
N ALA A 10 -0.28 -21.08 -25.66
CA ALA A 10 -1.20 -20.45 -26.59
C ALA A 10 -0.64 -19.14 -27.19
N ALA A 11 0.08 -18.34 -26.39
CA ALA A 11 0.69 -17.10 -26.86
C ALA A 11 1.90 -17.34 -27.78
N ARG A 12 2.53 -18.52 -27.74
CA ARG A 12 3.61 -18.91 -28.68
C ARG A 12 3.12 -19.28 -30.07
N GLY A 13 1.82 -19.56 -30.22
CA GLY A 13 1.22 -19.96 -31.51
C GLY A 13 0.90 -18.79 -32.45
N PHE A 14 0.95 -17.54 -31.98
CA PHE A 14 0.59 -16.37 -32.77
C PHE A 14 1.81 -15.52 -33.12
N SER A 15 1.90 -15.08 -34.38
CA SER A 15 2.89 -14.09 -34.80
C SER A 15 2.53 -12.70 -34.25
N LYS A 16 3.51 -11.80 -34.13
CA LYS A 16 3.27 -10.39 -33.74
C LYS A 16 2.19 -9.72 -34.62
N GLN A 17 2.14 -10.06 -35.92
CA GLN A 17 1.13 -9.54 -36.83
C GLN A 17 -0.27 -10.12 -36.57
N SER A 18 -0.37 -11.39 -36.17
CA SER A 18 -1.64 -12.06 -35.85
C SER A 18 -2.29 -11.48 -34.60
N ILE A 19 -1.46 -11.16 -33.60
CA ILE A 19 -1.85 -10.55 -32.33
C ILE A 19 -2.43 -9.15 -32.55
N ALA A 20 -1.73 -8.32 -33.33
CA ALA A 20 -2.20 -6.97 -33.67
C ALA A 20 -3.56 -7.02 -34.39
N ALA A 21 -3.69 -7.89 -35.40
CA ALA A 21 -4.90 -7.98 -36.21
C ALA A 21 -6.15 -8.45 -35.43
N LEU A 22 -5.97 -9.30 -34.41
CA LEU A 22 -7.09 -9.80 -33.60
C LEU A 22 -7.61 -8.74 -32.60
N ILE A 23 -6.72 -7.87 -32.13
CA ILE A 23 -7.01 -6.82 -31.17
C ILE A 23 -7.55 -5.57 -31.88
N ASP A 24 -6.95 -5.19 -33.01
CA ASP A 24 -7.38 -4.08 -33.87
C ASP A 24 -8.86 -4.25 -34.28
N LYS A 25 -9.24 -5.47 -34.68
CA LYS A 25 -10.61 -5.79 -35.14
C LYS A 25 -11.68 -5.79 -34.04
N ASN A 26 -11.30 -6.02 -32.77
CA ASN A 26 -12.25 -6.22 -31.66
C ASN A 26 -12.23 -5.09 -30.61
N ALA A 27 -11.17 -4.30 -30.53
CA ALA A 27 -10.98 -3.29 -29.47
C ALA A 27 -10.62 -1.87 -29.97
N ASN A 28 -10.50 -1.66 -31.30
CA ASN A 28 -10.16 -0.36 -31.90
C ASN A 28 -8.86 0.24 -31.34
N ILE A 29 -7.81 -0.58 -31.23
CA ILE A 29 -6.52 -0.26 -30.61
C ILE A 29 -5.48 -0.01 -31.71
N SER A 30 -4.77 1.11 -31.61
CA SER A 30 -3.73 1.49 -32.56
C SER A 30 -2.41 0.72 -32.35
N ASN A 31 -1.63 0.54 -33.42
CA ASN A 31 -0.27 -0.02 -33.31
C ASN A 31 0.63 0.77 -32.35
N SER A 32 0.42 2.08 -32.23
CA SER A 32 1.13 2.95 -31.28
C SER A 32 0.83 2.63 -29.82
N GLU A 33 -0.39 2.17 -29.50
CA GLU A 33 -0.75 1.72 -28.16
C GLU A 33 -0.10 0.38 -27.81
N LEU A 34 0.23 -0.46 -28.80
CA LEU A 34 0.92 -1.75 -28.62
C LEU A 34 2.46 -1.63 -28.65
N ALA A 35 3.01 -0.44 -28.87
CA ALA A 35 4.44 -0.23 -29.09
C ALA A 35 5.28 -0.76 -27.92
N TYR A 36 4.89 -0.45 -26.67
CA TYR A 36 5.59 -0.93 -25.49
C TYR A 36 5.59 -2.46 -25.39
N TYR A 37 4.45 -3.10 -25.63
CA TYR A 37 4.34 -4.55 -25.60
C TYR A 37 5.25 -5.19 -26.65
N PHE A 38 5.25 -4.71 -27.90
CA PHE A 38 6.09 -5.29 -28.95
C PHE A 38 7.58 -5.10 -28.71
N ALA A 39 7.98 -4.00 -28.08
CA ALA A 39 9.36 -3.75 -27.68
C ALA A 39 9.80 -4.68 -26.54
N ASN A 40 8.89 -5.03 -25.62
CA ASN A 40 9.20 -5.79 -24.41
C ASN A 40 8.63 -7.22 -24.42
N TYR A 41 8.21 -7.75 -25.57
CA TYR A 41 7.47 -9.02 -25.66
C TYR A 41 8.18 -10.24 -25.04
N ASN A 42 9.51 -10.23 -24.97
CA ASN A 42 10.33 -11.26 -24.31
C ASN A 42 10.81 -10.87 -22.90
N ASN A 43 10.46 -9.67 -22.42
CA ASN A 43 10.87 -9.14 -21.13
C ASN A 43 9.65 -9.09 -20.20
N SER A 44 9.33 -10.25 -19.64
CA SER A 44 8.19 -10.43 -18.73
C SER A 44 8.23 -9.47 -17.53
N SER A 45 9.42 -9.20 -16.98
CA SER A 45 9.57 -8.26 -15.87
C SER A 45 9.20 -6.83 -16.28
N ALA A 46 9.67 -6.35 -17.43
CA ALA A 46 9.32 -5.01 -17.92
C ALA A 46 7.82 -4.86 -18.23
N ILE A 47 7.16 -5.93 -18.70
CA ILE A 47 5.70 -5.93 -18.91
C ILE A 47 4.97 -5.85 -17.56
N LEU A 48 5.37 -6.66 -16.58
CA LEU A 48 4.78 -6.65 -15.25
C LEU A 48 4.97 -5.31 -14.54
N ASP A 49 6.16 -4.73 -14.61
CA ASP A 49 6.46 -3.44 -13.97
C ASP A 49 5.62 -2.32 -14.58
N ALA A 50 5.47 -2.29 -15.92
CA ALA A 50 4.65 -1.30 -16.59
C ALA A 50 3.17 -1.39 -16.20
N ILE A 51 2.65 -2.61 -16.07
CA ILE A 51 1.27 -2.84 -15.64
C ILE A 51 1.09 -2.50 -14.15
N ASN A 52 2.01 -2.90 -13.30
CA ASN A 52 1.80 -2.85 -11.85
C ASN A 52 2.27 -1.55 -11.19
N PHE A 53 3.20 -0.83 -11.83
CA PHE A 53 3.74 0.43 -11.33
C PHE A 53 3.48 1.61 -12.28
N GLY A 54 2.80 1.38 -13.40
CA GLY A 54 2.40 2.42 -14.35
C GLY A 54 1.29 3.33 -13.82
N GLU A 55 1.01 4.38 -14.59
CA GLU A 55 -0.03 5.37 -14.28
C GLU A 55 -1.34 5.00 -14.98
N ASN A 56 -2.48 5.41 -14.40
CA ASN A 56 -3.83 5.22 -14.97
C ASN A 56 -4.13 3.78 -15.44
N VAL A 57 -3.59 2.79 -14.71
CA VAL A 57 -3.76 1.38 -15.04
C VAL A 57 -5.22 1.00 -14.97
N SER A 58 -5.73 0.40 -16.04
CA SER A 58 -7.10 -0.04 -16.17
C SER A 58 -7.17 -1.35 -16.94
N CYS A 59 -8.14 -2.18 -16.57
CA CYS A 59 -8.37 -3.47 -17.21
C CYS A 59 -9.74 -3.45 -17.87
N GLY A 60 -9.79 -3.71 -19.17
CA GLY A 60 -11.02 -3.74 -19.96
C GLY A 60 -11.21 -5.11 -20.58
N TYR A 61 -12.28 -5.82 -20.20
CA TYR A 61 -12.67 -7.07 -20.84
C TYR A 61 -14.17 -7.35 -20.71
N ASN A 62 -14.72 -8.05 -21.70
CA ASN A 62 -15.99 -8.75 -21.56
C ASN A 62 -15.73 -10.03 -20.74
N SER A 63 -16.50 -10.27 -19.68
CA SER A 63 -16.35 -11.45 -18.81
C SER A 63 -16.38 -12.77 -19.58
N ASP A 64 -17.14 -12.82 -20.68
CA ASP A 64 -17.29 -14.02 -21.51
C ASP A 64 -16.07 -14.26 -22.43
N PHE A 65 -15.21 -13.23 -22.59
CA PHE A 65 -14.07 -13.23 -23.51
C PHE A 65 -12.83 -12.59 -22.87
N LYS A 66 -12.57 -12.96 -21.60
CA LYS A 66 -11.51 -12.37 -20.77
C LYS A 66 -10.12 -12.38 -21.39
N GLU A 67 -9.77 -13.45 -22.10
CA GLU A 67 -8.47 -13.61 -22.76
C GLU A 67 -8.25 -12.60 -23.88
N TYR A 68 -9.33 -12.07 -24.48
CA TYR A 68 -9.31 -11.13 -25.60
C TYR A 68 -9.39 -9.66 -25.18
N GLY A 69 -9.36 -9.39 -23.86
CA GLY A 69 -9.26 -8.03 -23.34
C GLY A 69 -7.84 -7.49 -23.30
N VAL A 70 -7.69 -6.29 -22.75
CA VAL A 70 -6.39 -5.64 -22.56
C VAL A 70 -6.27 -5.02 -21.18
N ILE A 71 -5.03 -4.93 -20.70
CA ILE A 71 -4.65 -4.01 -19.65
C ILE A 71 -4.05 -2.78 -20.31
N SER A 72 -4.58 -1.60 -20.01
CA SER A 72 -4.01 -0.32 -20.44
C SER A 72 -3.38 0.44 -19.29
N PHE A 73 -2.33 1.20 -19.59
CA PHE A 73 -1.61 2.07 -18.67
C PHE A 73 -1.03 3.25 -19.45
N ASP A 74 -0.75 4.35 -18.75
CA ASP A 74 -0.10 5.50 -19.36
C ASP A 74 1.42 5.39 -19.19
N LEU A 75 2.12 5.67 -20.28
CA LEU A 75 3.58 5.75 -20.32
C LEU A 75 3.97 7.01 -21.10
N ASN A 76 4.72 7.91 -20.44
CA ASN A 76 5.16 9.19 -21.02
C ASN A 76 4.00 10.02 -21.62
N GLY A 77 2.85 10.04 -20.94
CA GLY A 77 1.65 10.78 -21.37
C GLY A 77 0.89 10.14 -22.54
N SER A 78 1.26 8.92 -22.95
CA SER A 78 0.57 8.16 -23.98
C SER A 78 0.02 6.86 -23.43
N ARG A 79 -1.22 6.52 -23.79
CA ARG A 79 -1.82 5.23 -23.46
C ARG A 79 -1.05 4.11 -24.15
N GLN A 80 -0.75 3.05 -23.41
CA GLN A 80 -0.17 1.80 -23.88
C GLN A 80 -1.06 0.64 -23.44
N VAL A 81 -0.99 -0.47 -24.16
CA VAL A 81 -1.80 -1.66 -23.87
C VAL A 81 -0.97 -2.94 -23.94
N VAL A 82 -1.30 -3.88 -23.06
CA VAL A 82 -0.81 -5.26 -23.07
C VAL A 82 -2.02 -6.18 -23.24
N PRO A 83 -2.02 -7.10 -24.22
CA PRO A 83 -3.08 -8.08 -24.36
C PRO A 83 -3.17 -8.98 -23.13
N ASN A 84 -4.38 -9.30 -22.66
CA ASN A 84 -4.58 -10.09 -21.43
C ASN A 84 -3.87 -11.45 -21.47
N TYR A 85 -3.93 -12.16 -22.60
CA TYR A 85 -3.24 -13.45 -22.77
C TYR A 85 -1.71 -13.34 -22.73
N ALA A 86 -1.16 -12.14 -22.91
CA ALA A 86 0.27 -11.87 -22.93
C ALA A 86 0.79 -11.34 -21.58
N VAL A 87 -0.09 -11.10 -20.61
CA VAL A 87 0.29 -10.70 -19.25
C VAL A 87 1.04 -11.87 -18.59
N PRO A 88 2.31 -11.69 -18.18
CA PRO A 88 3.06 -12.75 -17.51
C PRO A 88 2.40 -13.14 -16.18
N LYS A 89 2.46 -14.43 -15.83
CA LYS A 89 1.98 -14.91 -14.53
C LYS A 89 3.03 -14.71 -13.45
N MET A 90 2.60 -14.28 -12.27
CA MET A 90 3.47 -14.16 -11.11
C MET A 90 3.43 -15.41 -10.24
N ASN A 91 4.58 -15.76 -9.65
CA ASN A 91 4.71 -16.88 -8.74
C ASN A 91 4.78 -16.38 -7.30
N THR A 92 3.66 -16.44 -6.57
CA THR A 92 3.57 -15.99 -5.17
C THR A 92 4.38 -16.84 -4.19
N SER A 93 4.86 -18.02 -4.60
CA SER A 93 5.64 -18.92 -3.73
C SER A 93 7.09 -18.49 -3.54
N THR A 94 7.64 -17.67 -4.43
CA THR A 94 9.02 -17.17 -4.35
C THR A 94 9.12 -15.77 -3.74
N MET A 95 7.98 -15.11 -3.51
CA MET A 95 7.91 -13.74 -3.00
C MET A 95 7.96 -13.70 -1.46
N SER A 96 8.65 -12.70 -0.92
CA SER A 96 8.62 -12.39 0.50
C SER A 96 7.22 -11.98 0.94
N GLY A 97 6.82 -12.38 2.15
CA GLY A 97 5.58 -11.90 2.77
C GLY A 97 5.69 -10.45 3.20
N ILE A 98 4.54 -9.78 3.36
CA ILE A 98 4.45 -8.47 4.02
C ILE A 98 4.52 -8.70 5.53
N CYS A 99 5.68 -8.46 6.14
CA CYS A 99 5.91 -8.71 7.55
C CYS A 99 6.84 -7.66 8.14
N ALA A 100 6.49 -7.16 9.32
CA ALA A 100 7.27 -6.25 10.11
C ALA A 100 8.33 -7.02 10.92
N ALA A 101 9.46 -6.35 11.16
CA ALA A 101 10.47 -6.81 12.09
C ALA A 101 10.62 -5.74 13.18
N ASN A 102 10.55 -6.14 14.45
CA ASN A 102 10.62 -5.23 15.60
C ASN A 102 9.62 -4.06 15.51
N ASN A 103 8.35 -4.36 15.19
CA ASN A 103 7.29 -3.36 14.95
C ASN A 103 7.63 -2.32 13.86
N SER A 104 8.55 -2.62 12.94
CA SER A 104 8.86 -1.79 11.79
C SER A 104 8.56 -2.56 10.50
N LEU A 105 7.61 -2.05 9.72
CA LEU A 105 7.27 -2.58 8.40
C LEU A 105 8.04 -1.81 7.33
N VAL A 106 9.10 -2.42 6.79
CA VAL A 106 9.93 -1.82 5.74
C VAL A 106 9.72 -2.59 4.44
N LEU A 107 9.18 -1.90 3.44
CA LEU A 107 8.89 -2.44 2.12
C LEU A 107 9.59 -1.60 1.05
N SER A 108 10.19 -2.26 0.08
CA SER A 108 10.89 -1.61 -1.02
C SER A 108 9.89 -0.99 -2.00
N ASN A 109 10.17 0.23 -2.44
CA ASN A 109 9.38 0.88 -3.48
C ASN A 109 9.47 0.09 -4.80
N LYS A 110 8.39 0.12 -5.60
CA LYS A 110 8.25 -0.59 -6.88
C LYS A 110 8.63 -2.07 -6.78
N SER A 111 8.10 -2.75 -5.77
CA SER A 111 8.41 -4.15 -5.48
C SER A 111 7.16 -5.02 -5.28
N TYR A 112 7.36 -6.34 -5.37
CA TYR A 112 6.31 -7.36 -5.26
C TYR A 112 6.43 -8.14 -3.95
N TYR A 113 5.28 -8.46 -3.36
CA TYR A 113 5.17 -9.19 -2.11
C TYR A 113 4.04 -10.23 -2.18
N SER A 114 4.11 -11.24 -1.32
CA SER A 114 3.06 -12.23 -1.13
C SER A 114 2.11 -11.80 -0.01
N TRP A 115 0.81 -11.76 -0.28
CA TRP A 115 -0.24 -11.60 0.72
C TRP A 115 -1.02 -12.89 0.87
N THR A 116 -1.18 -13.37 2.10
CA THR A 116 -2.00 -14.55 2.38
C THR A 116 -3.33 -14.12 2.99
N THR A 117 -4.45 -14.43 2.34
CA THR A 117 -5.80 -14.13 2.85
C THR A 117 -6.16 -15.02 4.04
N SER A 118 -7.22 -14.66 4.76
CA SER A 118 -7.76 -15.48 5.86
C SER A 118 -8.08 -16.93 5.44
N SER A 119 -8.46 -17.14 4.19
CA SER A 119 -8.71 -18.46 3.59
C SER A 119 -7.44 -19.24 3.20
N GLY A 120 -6.25 -18.69 3.43
CA GLY A 120 -4.96 -19.29 3.04
C GLY A 120 -4.57 -19.07 1.57
N GLY A 121 -5.38 -18.34 0.80
CA GLY A 121 -5.06 -18.00 -0.58
C GLY A 121 -3.89 -17.00 -0.65
N LYS A 122 -2.94 -17.24 -1.56
CA LYS A 122 -1.79 -16.36 -1.76
C LYS A 122 -1.96 -15.51 -3.00
N TYR A 123 -1.77 -14.21 -2.85
CA TYR A 123 -1.94 -13.22 -3.92
C TYR A 123 -0.73 -12.32 -4.00
N THR A 124 -0.41 -11.86 -5.21
CA THR A 124 0.67 -10.89 -5.37
C THR A 124 0.18 -9.50 -5.03
N TRP A 125 0.93 -8.82 -4.17
CA TRP A 125 0.78 -7.43 -3.82
C TRP A 125 1.97 -6.61 -4.33
N THR A 126 1.73 -5.32 -4.52
CA THR A 126 2.67 -4.32 -5.02
C THR A 126 2.85 -3.24 -3.98
N VAL A 127 4.05 -2.66 -3.96
CA VAL A 127 4.36 -1.45 -3.21
C VAL A 127 4.81 -0.38 -4.18
N ASN A 128 4.14 0.78 -4.16
CA ASN A 128 4.47 1.91 -5.02
C ASN A 128 4.17 3.24 -4.32
N ASN A 129 5.21 3.91 -3.84
CA ASN A 129 5.14 5.22 -3.18
C ASN A 129 4.05 5.28 -2.09
N GLY A 130 4.15 4.37 -1.11
CA GLY A 130 3.18 4.27 0.00
C GLY A 130 1.84 3.63 -0.37
N ARG A 131 1.61 3.24 -1.63
CA ARG A 131 0.47 2.40 -2.01
C ARG A 131 0.85 0.94 -1.88
N ILE A 132 0.12 0.21 -1.04
CA ILE A 132 0.32 -1.21 -0.75
C ILE A 132 -0.97 -1.93 -1.09
N GLY A 133 -0.97 -2.85 -2.06
CA GLY A 133 -2.21 -3.51 -2.47
C GLY A 133 -2.01 -4.56 -3.54
N TRP A 134 -3.09 -5.14 -4.04
CA TRP A 134 -3.01 -6.18 -5.08
C TRP A 134 -2.22 -5.70 -6.30
N ALA A 135 -1.60 -6.63 -7.02
CA ALA A 135 -1.04 -6.35 -8.32
C ALA A 135 -2.16 -6.21 -9.37
N ALA A 136 -2.09 -5.17 -10.21
CA ALA A 136 -3.05 -4.96 -11.29
C ALA A 136 -3.02 -6.09 -12.33
N SER A 137 -1.86 -6.68 -12.59
CA SER A 137 -1.75 -7.85 -13.49
C SER A 137 -2.53 -9.07 -13.01
N GLU A 138 -2.81 -9.14 -11.70
CA GLU A 138 -3.56 -10.24 -11.08
C GLU A 138 -5.07 -9.95 -11.03
N SER A 139 -5.53 -8.77 -11.45
CA SER A 139 -6.97 -8.44 -11.48
C SER A 139 -7.76 -9.38 -12.38
N LEU A 140 -7.07 -9.98 -13.36
CA LEU A 140 -7.57 -11.02 -14.27
C LEU A 140 -7.69 -12.40 -13.62
N LEU A 141 -7.24 -12.62 -12.38
CA LEU A 141 -7.37 -13.90 -11.68
C LEU A 141 -8.51 -13.92 -10.67
N ALA A 142 -9.11 -12.75 -10.39
CA ALA A 142 -10.10 -12.60 -9.34
C ALA A 142 -11.53 -12.97 -9.80
N GLU A 143 -11.68 -14.14 -10.42
CA GLU A 143 -12.97 -14.81 -10.56
C GLU A 143 -13.22 -15.62 -9.29
N ASN A 144 -14.05 -15.07 -8.39
CA ASN A 144 -15.01 -15.80 -7.56
C ASN A 144 -15.61 -14.80 -6.57
N THR A 145 -16.73 -14.19 -6.95
CA THR A 145 -17.71 -13.67 -5.99
C THR A 145 -19.09 -14.07 -6.48
N ASN A 146 -19.61 -15.18 -5.99
CA ASN A 146 -21.04 -15.37 -5.81
C ASN A 146 -21.45 -14.54 -4.59
N GLN A 147 -22.63 -13.93 -4.63
CA GLN A 147 -23.25 -13.08 -3.60
C GLN A 147 -23.36 -13.71 -2.17
N LYS A 148 -22.85 -14.93 -1.96
CA LYS A 148 -22.96 -15.70 -0.71
C LYS A 148 -21.65 -16.31 -0.16
N GLY A 149 -20.47 -16.02 -0.70
CA GLY A 149 -19.20 -16.67 -0.26
C GLY A 149 -18.05 -15.70 -0.02
N THR A 150 -17.43 -15.78 1.16
CA THR A 150 -16.16 -15.15 1.61
C THR A 150 -15.51 -14.16 0.62
N ASN A 151 -15.81 -12.86 0.80
CA ASN A 151 -15.31 -11.82 -0.09
C ASN A 151 -13.85 -11.44 0.25
N TYR A 152 -12.91 -12.29 -0.18
CA TYR A 152 -11.48 -12.03 -0.05
C TYR A 152 -11.05 -10.73 -0.77
N LYS A 153 -11.79 -10.26 -1.78
CA LYS A 153 -11.56 -8.93 -2.40
C LYS A 153 -11.82 -7.81 -1.41
N TRP A 154 -12.89 -7.88 -0.62
CA TRP A 154 -13.14 -6.90 0.45
C TRP A 154 -12.08 -7.00 1.54
N GLU A 155 -11.69 -8.21 1.96
CA GLU A 155 -10.56 -8.39 2.90
C GLU A 155 -9.30 -7.69 2.40
N MET A 156 -8.88 -8.00 1.17
CA MET A 156 -7.68 -7.41 0.56
C MET A 156 -7.81 -5.91 0.37
N ARG A 157 -8.99 -5.41 -0.04
CA ARG A 157 -9.22 -3.96 -0.21
C ARG A 157 -9.12 -3.22 1.13
N LYS A 158 -9.70 -3.76 2.19
CA LYS A 158 -9.60 -3.18 3.54
C LYS A 158 -8.15 -3.13 4.00
N ALA A 159 -7.44 -4.26 3.92
CA ALA A 159 -6.04 -4.33 4.31
C ALA A 159 -5.15 -3.39 3.47
N SER A 160 -5.38 -3.33 2.15
CA SER A 160 -4.68 -2.43 1.24
C SER A 160 -4.87 -0.96 1.59
N ASN A 161 -6.11 -0.53 1.84
CA ASN A 161 -6.41 0.84 2.21
C ASN A 161 -5.78 1.22 3.57
N ILE A 162 -5.94 0.38 4.59
CA ILE A 162 -5.37 0.63 5.93
C ILE A 162 -3.85 0.75 5.85
N LEU A 163 -3.18 -0.22 5.23
CA LEU A 163 -1.71 -0.21 5.11
C LEU A 163 -1.23 0.96 4.25
N SER A 164 -1.95 1.31 3.19
CA SER A 164 -1.59 2.45 2.32
C SER A 164 -1.76 3.80 3.03
N ASP A 165 -2.81 3.97 3.84
CA ASP A 165 -3.00 5.21 4.60
C ASP A 165 -1.87 5.39 5.62
N LEU A 166 -1.54 4.33 6.37
CA LEU A 166 -0.41 4.33 7.30
C LEU A 166 0.92 4.60 6.58
N ALA A 167 1.16 3.93 5.46
CA ALA A 167 2.38 4.08 4.66
C ALA A 167 2.54 5.46 4.00
N GLN A 168 1.46 6.24 3.92
CA GLN A 168 1.47 7.60 3.37
C GLN A 168 1.41 8.67 4.46
N GLY A 169 1.56 8.30 5.74
CA GLY A 169 1.53 9.25 6.85
C GLY A 169 0.14 9.77 7.15
N LYS A 170 -0.92 9.11 6.68
CA LYS A 170 -2.32 9.52 6.88
C LYS A 170 -2.91 8.88 8.14
N SER A 171 -3.98 9.49 8.64
CA SER A 171 -4.84 8.87 9.64
C SER A 171 -5.76 7.87 8.96
N VAL A 172 -5.91 6.68 9.56
CA VAL A 172 -6.87 5.68 9.09
C VAL A 172 -8.29 6.19 9.35
N TRP A 173 -9.17 6.06 8.35
CA TRP A 173 -10.51 6.62 8.42
C TRP A 173 -11.43 5.80 9.34
N GLY A 174 -11.56 6.22 10.60
CA GLY A 174 -12.35 5.53 11.63
C GLY A 174 -13.86 5.41 11.37
N TYR A 175 -14.39 6.07 10.33
CA TYR A 175 -15.78 5.86 9.88
C TYR A 175 -15.89 4.74 8.82
N LEU A 176 -14.79 4.37 8.16
CA LEU A 176 -14.74 3.27 7.18
C LEU A 176 -14.29 1.94 7.80
N TYR A 177 -13.44 2.00 8.82
CA TYR A 177 -12.83 0.83 9.44
C TYR A 177 -12.99 0.88 10.95
N SER A 178 -13.40 -0.23 11.56
CA SER A 178 -13.41 -0.34 13.02
C SER A 178 -11.97 -0.45 13.54
N ASN A 179 -11.75 -0.09 14.81
CA ASN A 179 -10.41 -0.20 15.38
C ASN A 179 -9.94 -1.66 15.42
N GLU A 180 -10.85 -2.62 15.65
CA GLU A 180 -10.56 -4.05 15.62
C GLU A 180 -10.09 -4.51 14.23
N GLU A 181 -10.65 -3.95 13.16
CA GLU A 181 -10.19 -4.23 11.80
C GLU A 181 -8.78 -3.68 11.55
N VAL A 182 -8.48 -2.48 12.06
CA VAL A 182 -7.14 -1.88 11.97
C VAL A 182 -6.12 -2.72 12.74
N LEU A 183 -6.46 -3.12 13.97
CA LEU A 183 -5.63 -3.98 14.80
C LEU A 183 -5.34 -5.31 14.09
N SER A 184 -6.38 -5.97 13.59
CA SER A 184 -6.24 -7.26 12.89
C SER A 184 -5.34 -7.16 11.65
N VAL A 185 -5.44 -6.08 10.88
CA VAL A 185 -4.56 -5.85 9.72
C VAL A 185 -3.11 -5.60 10.16
N CYS A 186 -2.89 -4.84 11.24
CA CYS A 186 -1.55 -4.60 11.80
C CYS A 186 -0.92 -5.90 12.30
N GLU A 187 -1.64 -6.69 13.10
CA GLU A 187 -1.18 -7.98 13.63
C GLU A 187 -0.82 -8.94 12.50
N LYS A 188 -1.63 -8.95 11.43
CA LYS A 188 -1.40 -9.81 10.26
C LYS A 188 -0.08 -9.53 9.55
N VAL A 189 0.42 -8.30 9.62
CA VAL A 189 1.75 -7.92 9.11
C VAL A 189 2.80 -7.87 10.23
N GLY A 190 2.53 -8.43 11.41
CA GLY A 190 3.51 -8.52 12.50
C GLY A 190 3.70 -7.23 13.31
N ILE A 191 2.75 -6.30 13.27
CA ILE A 191 2.74 -5.09 14.11
C ILE A 191 1.85 -5.35 15.32
N SER A 192 2.42 -5.21 16.52
CA SER A 192 1.68 -5.28 17.79
C SER A 192 1.38 -3.88 18.35
N PRO A 193 0.46 -3.75 19.33
CA PRO A 193 0.29 -2.52 20.10
C PRO A 193 1.61 -1.97 20.65
N GLY A 194 1.69 -0.64 20.74
CA GLY A 194 2.92 0.11 21.00
C GLY A 194 3.34 0.98 19.81
N PHE A 195 4.55 1.54 19.88
CA PHE A 195 5.11 2.27 18.75
C PHE A 195 5.42 1.31 17.61
N PHE A 196 5.10 1.76 16.40
CA PHE A 196 5.45 1.08 15.18
C PHE A 196 5.82 2.09 14.10
N SER A 197 6.52 1.63 13.09
CA SER A 197 6.84 2.45 11.92
C SER A 197 6.54 1.70 10.63
N ILE A 198 6.26 2.46 9.59
CA ILE A 198 6.06 1.95 8.24
C ILE A 198 6.85 2.81 7.26
N ASP A 199 7.64 2.16 6.42
CA ASP A 199 8.29 2.76 5.26
C ASP A 199 8.01 1.88 4.06
N ALA A 200 7.20 2.39 3.12
CA ALA A 200 6.84 1.69 1.89
C ALA A 200 7.10 2.58 0.66
N GLY A 201 8.19 3.34 0.70
CA GLY A 201 8.65 4.17 -0.42
C GLY A 201 8.07 5.58 -0.49
N ALA A 202 7.16 5.96 0.41
CA ALA A 202 6.70 7.34 0.59
C ALA A 202 7.38 8.06 1.77
N GLY A 203 8.41 7.45 2.36
CA GLY A 203 9.06 7.89 3.58
C GLY A 203 8.63 7.05 4.79
N LYS A 204 9.42 7.14 5.86
CA LYS A 204 9.13 6.50 7.13
C LYS A 204 8.12 7.34 7.91
N HIS A 205 7.09 6.68 8.42
CA HIS A 205 6.09 7.28 9.30
C HIS A 205 5.97 6.50 10.60
N THR A 206 5.82 7.22 11.72
CA THR A 206 5.75 6.62 13.05
C THR A 206 4.36 6.79 13.66
N TYR A 207 3.87 5.71 14.25
CA TYR A 207 2.55 5.64 14.84
C TYR A 207 2.59 4.96 16.20
N LEU A 208 1.59 5.26 17.02
CA LEU A 208 1.25 4.50 18.21
C LEU A 208 -0.03 3.70 17.92
N LEU A 209 0.06 2.36 18.00
CA LEU A 209 -1.09 1.45 17.97
C LEU A 209 -1.54 1.17 19.40
N GLN A 210 -2.81 1.45 19.70
CA GLN A 210 -3.40 1.12 21.01
C GLN A 210 -3.98 -0.30 20.99
N GLU A 211 -4.14 -0.92 22.16
CA GLU A 211 -4.82 -2.21 22.35
C GLU A 211 -6.24 -2.22 21.78
N SER A 212 -6.90 -1.05 21.73
CA SER A 212 -8.21 -0.91 21.11
C SER A 212 -8.18 -1.02 19.58
N GLY A 213 -6.99 -0.91 18.97
CA GLY A 213 -6.77 -0.81 17.53
C GLY A 213 -6.72 0.60 16.96
N LYS A 214 -6.92 1.62 17.81
CA LYS A 214 -6.78 3.02 17.41
C LYS A 214 -5.31 3.34 17.09
N THR A 215 -5.08 4.00 15.96
CA THR A 215 -3.76 4.50 15.58
C THR A 215 -3.65 6.00 15.82
N ILE A 216 -2.49 6.43 16.31
CA ILE A 216 -2.15 7.85 16.49
C ILE A 216 -0.91 8.12 15.65
N ASN A 217 -1.01 9.03 14.68
CA ASN A 217 0.15 9.53 13.95
C ASN A 217 1.01 10.37 14.91
N VAL A 218 2.23 9.90 15.21
CA VAL A 218 3.11 10.50 16.22
C VAL A 218 3.61 11.85 15.73
N ASP A 219 4.02 11.96 14.47
CA ASP A 219 4.54 13.21 13.89
C ASP A 219 3.47 14.31 13.90
N ALA A 220 2.24 13.96 13.50
CA ALA A 220 1.11 14.89 13.54
C ALA A 220 0.75 15.29 14.98
N LYS A 221 0.86 14.35 15.94
CA LYS A 221 0.59 14.64 17.35
C LYS A 221 1.64 15.54 17.97
N ILE A 222 2.93 15.30 17.69
CA ILE A 222 4.04 16.16 18.11
C ILE A 222 3.88 17.56 17.56
N LYS A 223 3.59 17.68 16.26
CA LYS A 223 3.31 18.98 15.64
C LYS A 223 2.17 19.71 16.36
N GLN A 224 1.05 19.02 16.60
CA GLN A 224 -0.07 19.61 17.33
C GLN A 224 0.34 20.11 18.71
N LEU A 225 1.14 19.35 19.46
CA LEU A 225 1.60 19.74 20.80
C LEU A 225 2.48 20.98 20.77
N ASN A 226 3.36 21.08 19.77
CA ASN A 226 4.27 22.20 19.61
C ASN A 226 3.57 23.48 19.09
N ASP A 227 2.48 23.33 18.33
CA ASP A 227 1.70 24.45 17.78
C ASP A 227 0.77 25.12 18.83
N ILE A 228 0.58 24.51 20.01
CA ILE A 228 -0.28 25.04 21.07
C ILE A 228 0.51 26.01 21.96
N ASN A 229 -0.01 27.24 22.11
CA ASN A 229 0.42 28.13 23.18
C ASN A 229 -0.23 27.70 24.50
N TRP A 230 0.53 26.98 25.32
CA TRP A 230 0.09 26.40 26.59
C TRP A 230 -0.16 27.46 27.67
N ILE A 231 0.52 28.62 27.61
CA ILE A 231 0.27 29.74 28.54
C ILE A 231 -1.12 30.34 28.30
N GLU A 232 -1.51 30.53 27.04
CA GLU A 232 -2.84 31.07 26.68
C GLU A 232 -4.00 30.20 27.15
N ILE A 233 -3.77 28.89 27.31
CA ILE A 233 -4.77 27.93 27.82
C ILE A 233 -4.64 27.65 29.32
N GLY A 234 -3.84 28.46 30.04
CA GLY A 234 -3.83 28.55 31.49
C GLY A 234 -2.70 27.79 32.21
N PHE A 235 -1.67 27.34 31.50
CA PHE A 235 -0.45 26.80 32.11
C PHE A 235 0.59 27.90 32.35
N LYS A 236 1.66 27.59 33.07
CA LYS A 236 2.73 28.53 33.42
C LYS A 236 4.04 28.14 32.76
N GLU A 237 4.86 29.12 32.42
CA GLU A 237 6.26 28.87 32.02
C GLU A 237 6.95 27.97 33.06
N GLY A 238 7.69 26.96 32.58
CA GLY A 238 8.33 25.95 33.42
C GLY A 238 7.45 24.75 33.79
N ASP A 239 6.13 24.80 33.59
CA ASP A 239 5.28 23.61 33.76
C ASP A 239 5.75 22.51 32.78
N THR A 240 5.86 21.27 33.26
CA THR A 240 6.48 20.18 32.52
C THR A 240 5.45 19.15 32.05
N PHE A 241 5.48 18.86 30.75
CA PHE A 241 4.74 17.76 30.11
C PHE A 241 5.63 16.53 30.04
N SER A 242 5.08 15.36 30.33
CA SER A 242 5.73 14.10 29.97
C SER A 242 5.09 13.58 28.68
N VAL A 243 5.73 13.83 27.54
CA VAL A 243 5.31 13.35 26.23
C VAL A 243 6.04 12.05 25.94
N TYR A 244 5.28 10.95 25.94
CA TYR A 244 5.80 9.62 25.63
C TYR A 244 7.02 9.20 26.47
N GLY A 245 7.00 9.61 27.75
CA GLY A 245 8.02 9.28 28.74
C GLY A 245 9.22 10.23 28.77
N LYS A 246 9.23 11.27 27.93
CA LYS A 246 10.23 12.34 27.96
C LYS A 246 9.60 13.66 28.41
N GLU A 247 10.34 14.42 29.22
CA GLU A 247 9.88 15.65 29.82
C GLU A 247 10.22 16.89 28.98
N TYR A 248 9.23 17.79 28.85
CA TYR A 248 9.34 19.06 28.12
C TYR A 248 8.69 20.17 28.94
N ALA A 249 9.48 21.18 29.29
CA ALA A 249 8.98 22.38 29.97
C ALA A 249 8.41 23.38 28.96
N ILE A 250 7.34 24.09 29.35
CA ILE A 250 6.84 25.25 28.61
C ILE A 250 7.92 26.35 28.64
N ASP A 251 8.31 26.84 27.47
CA ASP A 251 9.25 27.96 27.34
C ASP A 251 8.57 29.33 27.49
N SER A 252 9.37 30.41 27.47
CA SER A 252 8.86 31.78 27.59
C SER A 252 7.94 32.22 26.45
N SER A 253 7.93 31.50 25.31
CA SER A 253 6.99 31.74 24.22
C SER A 253 5.65 31.04 24.41
N GLY A 254 5.56 30.18 25.43
CA GLY A 254 4.36 29.42 25.78
C GLY A 254 4.27 28.04 25.11
N HIS A 255 5.33 27.55 24.46
CA HIS A 255 5.30 26.30 23.71
C HIS A 255 6.15 25.22 24.38
N ILE A 256 5.87 23.96 24.03
CA ILE A 256 6.78 22.85 24.28
C ILE A 256 7.42 22.46 22.94
N ASN A 257 8.73 22.19 22.93
CA ASN A 257 9.49 21.92 21.70
C ASN A 257 9.84 20.44 21.61
N VAL A 258 8.84 19.59 21.41
CA VAL A 258 9.02 18.14 21.30
C VAL A 258 9.74 17.81 19.98
N SER A 259 10.82 17.04 20.05
CA SER A 259 11.54 16.56 18.86
C SER A 259 10.95 15.23 18.38
N ALA A 260 10.76 15.09 17.07
CA ALA A 260 10.36 13.82 16.45
C ALA A 260 11.48 12.76 16.43
N GLU A 261 12.73 13.19 16.65
CA GLU A 261 13.91 12.31 16.69
C GLU A 261 14.16 11.71 18.08
N ASP A 262 13.33 12.05 19.07
CA ASP A 262 13.51 11.57 20.43
C ASP A 262 13.12 10.10 20.60
N GLU A 263 13.90 9.39 21.41
CA GLU A 263 13.57 8.02 21.80
C GLU A 263 12.50 8.04 22.89
N PHE A 264 11.32 7.51 22.55
CA PHE A 264 10.17 7.47 23.44
C PHE A 264 10.10 6.18 24.25
N THR A 265 9.85 6.30 25.55
CA THR A 265 9.86 5.19 26.52
C THR A 265 8.47 4.84 27.06
N SER A 266 7.45 5.64 26.71
CA SER A 266 6.06 5.44 27.13
C SER A 266 5.09 5.78 26.00
N THR A 267 3.88 5.24 26.06
CA THR A 267 2.80 5.51 25.10
C THR A 267 1.86 6.64 25.57
N GLU A 268 2.08 7.18 26.76
CA GLU A 268 1.23 8.18 27.39
C GLU A 268 1.73 9.61 27.19
N ILE A 269 0.80 10.56 27.15
CA ILE A 269 1.10 11.99 27.30
C ILE A 269 0.49 12.44 28.63
N LYS A 270 1.33 12.91 29.54
CA LYS A 270 0.93 13.42 30.86
C LYS A 270 1.06 14.94 30.87
N TYR A 271 -0.03 15.59 31.27
CA TYR A 271 -0.14 17.04 31.36
C TYR A 271 0.27 17.49 32.76
N PRO A 272 0.89 18.68 32.90
CA PRO A 272 1.21 19.24 34.20
C PRO A 272 -0.06 19.44 35.03
N SER A 273 0.05 19.19 36.34
CA SER A 273 -1.04 19.37 37.30
C SER A 273 -1.41 20.85 37.36
N ARG A 274 -2.65 21.19 37.01
CA ARG A 274 -3.17 22.54 37.25
C ARG A 274 -3.28 22.73 38.76
N SER A 275 -2.53 23.68 39.30
CA SER A 275 -2.85 24.20 40.63
C SER A 275 -4.19 24.91 40.52
N ILE A 276 -5.24 24.31 41.10
CA ILE A 276 -6.58 24.91 41.22
C ILE A 276 -6.50 26.13 42.12
#